data_AF-A0A445B380-F1
#
_entry.id   AF-A0A445B380-F1
#
_cell.length_a   1.000
_cell.length_b   1.000
_cell.length_c   1.000
_cell.angle_alpha   90.00
_cell.angle_beta   90.00
_cell.angle_gamma   90.00
#
_symmetry.space_group_name_H-M   'P 1'
#
loop_
_entity.id
_entity.type
_entity.pdbx_description
1 polymer ?
#
loop_
_entity_poly.entity_id
_entity_poly.type
_entity_poly.pdbx_seq_one_letter_code
_entity_poly.pdbx_strand_id
1 'polypeptide(L)'
;MQLQHLLVNGTGYDRLRLLYLDQMGGMAILMPKIFTVFSILSMASLALPGMSGFVAELMIFFGILTSQKYLLMTKILIIFLNTIGIILTPIYSLSMLRQMFYGYKLFNTPNSYFFYSGPRELFISISILIPVIGIGIYPDFIFSFSVDKVEAILSNFF
;
A
#
# COMPACT_ATOMS: atom_id res chain seq x y z
N MET A 1 -0.98 -4.36 0.39
CA MET A 1 -0.07 -5.46 0.80
C MET A 1 1.12 -5.64 -0.16
N GLN A 2 0.92 -5.62 -1.49
CA GLN A 2 1.98 -5.88 -2.47
C GLN A 2 3.12 -4.86 -2.48
N LEU A 3 2.84 -3.56 -2.25
CA LEU A 3 3.86 -2.50 -2.29
C LEU A 3 4.90 -2.63 -1.16
N GLN A 4 4.46 -3.01 0.05
CA GLN A 4 5.38 -3.24 1.16
C GLN A 4 6.27 -4.45 0.91
N HIS A 5 5.71 -5.56 0.42
CA HIS A 5 6.48 -6.77 0.15
C HIS A 5 7.56 -6.53 -0.93
N LEU A 6 7.26 -5.72 -1.95
CA LEU A 6 8.23 -5.32 -2.97
C LEU A 6 9.38 -4.48 -2.38
N LEU A 7 9.08 -3.54 -1.49
CA LEU A 7 10.11 -2.70 -0.85
C LEU A 7 10.92 -3.47 0.19
N VAL A 8 10.29 -4.34 0.99
CA VAL A 8 10.98 -5.25 1.93
C VAL A 8 11.87 -6.22 1.17
N ASN A 9 11.38 -6.85 0.11
CA ASN A 9 12.21 -7.72 -0.70
C ASN A 9 13.33 -6.92 -1.38
N GLY A 10 13.05 -5.80 -2.03
CA GLY A 10 14.07 -5.01 -2.72
C GLY A 10 15.18 -4.48 -1.80
N THR A 11 14.82 -3.93 -0.64
CA THR A 11 15.80 -3.35 0.30
C THR A 11 16.40 -4.38 1.26
N GLY A 12 15.65 -5.42 1.61
CA GLY A 12 16.09 -6.51 2.49
C GLY A 12 17.00 -7.52 1.80
N TYR A 13 16.78 -7.81 0.50
CA TYR A 13 17.66 -8.72 -0.25
C TYR A 13 19.07 -8.14 -0.41
N ASP A 14 19.17 -6.86 -0.75
CA ASP A 14 20.45 -6.20 -1.05
C ASP A 14 21.26 -5.86 0.22
N ARG A 15 20.61 -5.61 1.37
CA ARG A 15 21.31 -5.15 2.58
C ARG A 15 21.42 -6.17 3.70
N LEU A 16 20.48 -7.10 3.81
CA LEU A 16 20.43 -8.02 4.96
C LEU A 16 20.61 -9.48 4.57
N ARG A 17 20.41 -9.85 3.30
CA ARG A 17 20.48 -11.26 2.82
C ARG A 17 19.74 -12.24 3.75
N LEU A 18 18.74 -11.73 4.46
CA LEU A 18 18.00 -12.42 5.52
C LEU A 18 16.53 -12.33 5.16
N LEU A 19 15.92 -13.50 4.97
CA LEU A 19 14.50 -13.67 4.65
C LEU A 19 13.59 -13.60 5.89
N TYR A 20 14.17 -13.50 7.09
CA TYR A 20 13.43 -13.61 8.34
C TYR A 20 13.15 -12.24 8.98
N LEU A 21 11.90 -11.81 8.87
CA LEU A 21 11.33 -10.62 9.54
C LEU A 21 11.55 -10.64 11.06
N ASP A 22 11.66 -11.82 11.67
CA ASP A 22 11.80 -12.00 13.12
C ASP A 22 13.19 -11.62 13.66
N GLN A 23 14.18 -11.48 12.77
CA GLN A 23 15.53 -11.00 13.11
C GLN A 23 15.70 -9.49 12.84
N MET A 24 14.77 -8.90 12.09
CA MET A 24 14.75 -7.52 11.60
C MET A 24 14.21 -6.53 12.63
N GLY A 25 14.63 -6.61 13.90
CA GLY A 25 14.24 -5.64 14.94
C GLY A 25 15.11 -4.39 14.94
N GLY A 26 14.55 -3.24 15.35
CA GLY A 26 15.33 -2.06 15.76
C GLY A 26 15.88 -1.17 14.65
N MET A 27 15.47 -1.37 13.39
CA MET A 27 15.98 -0.59 12.25
C MET A 27 15.57 0.89 12.27
N ALA A 28 14.55 1.27 13.04
CA ALA A 28 14.09 2.66 13.14
C ALA A 28 15.18 3.61 13.65
N ILE A 29 16.03 3.14 14.57
CA ILE A 29 17.11 3.93 15.17
C ILE A 29 18.28 4.07 14.19
N LEU A 30 18.53 3.02 13.41
CA LEU A 30 19.66 2.97 12.47
C LEU A 30 19.40 3.79 11.20
N MET A 31 18.16 3.82 10.69
CA MET A 31 17.83 4.44 9.40
C MET A 31 16.49 5.20 9.41
N PRO A 32 16.40 6.38 10.06
CA PRO A 32 15.14 7.11 10.24
C PRO A 32 14.51 7.58 8.93
N LYS A 33 15.30 7.88 7.89
CA LYS A 33 14.79 8.30 6.56
C LYS A 33 14.06 7.18 5.81
N ILE A 34 14.57 5.95 5.88
CA ILE A 34 13.89 4.79 5.28
C ILE A 34 12.63 4.47 6.09
N PHE A 35 12.71 4.58 7.43
CA PHE A 35 11.56 4.36 8.30
C PHE A 35 10.39 5.28 7.96
N THR A 36 10.62 6.58 7.74
CA THR A 36 9.53 7.51 7.40
C THR A 36 8.92 7.18 6.03
N VAL A 37 9.74 6.96 5.01
CA VAL A 37 9.26 6.61 3.66
C VAL A 37 8.50 5.28 3.66
N PHE A 38 9.01 4.27 4.37
CA PHE A 38 8.34 2.99 4.52
C PHE A 38 7.03 3.10 5.29
N SER A 39 6.98 3.96 6.32
CA SER A 39 5.74 4.21 7.07
C SER A 39 4.68 4.90 6.21
N ILE A 40 5.07 5.88 5.40
CA ILE A 40 4.18 6.54 4.44
C ILE A 40 3.68 5.54 3.39
N LEU A 41 4.56 4.67 2.87
CA LEU A 41 4.16 3.63 1.93
C LEU A 41 3.23 2.58 2.56
N SER A 42 3.49 2.20 3.82
CA SER A 42 2.60 1.34 4.60
C SER A 42 1.21 1.95 4.64
N MET A 43 1.12 3.21 5.09
CA MET A 43 -0.12 3.99 5.14
C MET A 43 -0.80 4.09 3.76
N ALA A 44 -0.03 4.32 2.70
CA ALA A 44 -0.55 4.37 1.33
C ALA A 44 -1.18 3.03 0.92
N SER A 45 -0.61 1.91 1.38
CA SER A 45 -1.17 0.57 1.16
C SER A 45 -2.38 0.24 2.04
N LEU A 46 -2.72 1.05 3.04
CA LEU A 46 -3.88 0.86 3.92
C LEU A 46 -5.18 1.43 3.37
N ALA A 47 -5.15 1.98 2.15
CA ALA A 47 -6.26 2.77 1.64
C ALA A 47 -6.62 3.92 2.61
N LEU A 48 -5.61 4.65 3.10
CA LEU A 48 -5.84 5.86 3.88
C LEU A 48 -6.54 6.91 3.00
N PRO A 49 -7.48 7.71 3.56
CA PRO A 49 -8.12 8.79 2.80
C PRO A 49 -7.07 9.73 2.21
N GLY A 50 -7.18 9.99 0.91
CA GLY A 50 -6.21 10.77 0.13
C GLY A 50 -5.16 9.96 -0.63
N MET A 51 -5.19 8.63 -0.53
CA MET A 51 -4.33 7.72 -1.31
C MET A 51 -5.15 6.99 -2.38
N SER A 52 -4.52 6.64 -3.50
CA SER A 52 -5.21 6.02 -4.65
C SER A 52 -5.97 4.73 -4.31
N GLY A 53 -5.48 3.93 -3.37
CA GLY A 53 -6.14 2.69 -2.92
C GLY A 53 -7.51 2.93 -2.29
N PHE A 54 -7.69 4.03 -1.56
CA PHE A 54 -8.97 4.38 -0.94
C PHE A 54 -10.03 4.75 -1.97
N VAL A 55 -9.65 5.57 -2.96
CA VAL A 55 -10.56 5.98 -4.03
C VAL A 55 -11.04 4.77 -4.83
N ALA A 56 -10.13 3.83 -5.13
CA ALA A 56 -10.46 2.61 -5.86
C ALA A 56 -11.49 1.76 -5.09
N GLU A 57 -11.27 1.49 -3.80
CA GLU A 57 -12.18 0.71 -2.98
C GLU A 57 -13.54 1.39 -2.79
N LEU A 58 -13.56 2.71 -2.57
CA LEU A 58 -14.81 3.47 -2.50
C LEU A 58 -15.59 3.41 -3.80
N MET A 59 -14.93 3.50 -4.95
CA MET A 59 -15.63 3.45 -6.23
C MET A 59 -16.23 2.07 -6.49
N ILE A 60 -15.53 0.99 -6.11
CA ILE A 60 -16.08 -0.37 -6.17
C ILE A 60 -17.32 -0.46 -5.28
N PHE A 61 -17.26 0.09 -4.07
CA PHE A 61 -18.38 0.12 -3.14
C PHE A 61 -19.59 0.88 -3.71
N PHE A 62 -19.38 2.08 -4.26
CA PHE A 62 -20.43 2.84 -4.94
C PHE A 62 -20.97 2.14 -6.18
N GLY A 63 -20.10 1.51 -6.99
CA GLY A 63 -20.51 0.78 -8.20
C GLY A 63 -21.43 -0.40 -7.88
N ILE A 64 -21.14 -1.14 -6.81
CA ILE A 64 -22.02 -2.21 -6.31
C ILE A 64 -23.33 -1.60 -5.79
N LEU A 65 -23.28 -0.46 -5.10
CA LEU A 65 -24.46 0.23 -4.57
C LEU A 65 -25.41 0.75 -5.67
N THR A 66 -24.89 1.29 -6.76
CA THR A 66 -25.71 1.86 -7.85
C THR A 66 -26.24 0.81 -8.82
N SER A 67 -25.67 -0.40 -8.82
CA SER A 67 -26.09 -1.48 -9.71
C SER A 67 -27.52 -1.98 -9.37
N GLN A 68 -28.45 -1.79 -10.31
CA GLN A 68 -29.85 -2.29 -10.20
C GLN A 68 -30.01 -3.78 -10.55
N LYS A 69 -28.99 -4.41 -11.16
CA LYS A 69 -29.03 -5.79 -11.65
C LYS A 69 -28.86 -6.87 -10.57
N TYR A 70 -28.32 -6.53 -9.39
CA TYR A 70 -27.99 -7.52 -8.36
C TYR A 70 -29.13 -7.70 -7.35
N LEU A 71 -29.48 -8.96 -7.09
CA LEU A 71 -30.37 -9.34 -5.99
C LEU A 71 -29.83 -8.79 -4.65
N LEU A 72 -30.70 -8.19 -3.83
CA LEU A 72 -30.37 -7.59 -2.53
C LEU A 72 -29.46 -8.48 -1.68
N MET A 73 -29.69 -9.79 -1.71
CA MET A 73 -28.91 -10.74 -0.91
C MET A 73 -27.44 -10.87 -1.37
N THR A 74 -27.20 -10.89 -2.68
CA THR A 74 -25.83 -10.94 -3.24
C THR A 74 -25.05 -9.67 -2.95
N LYS A 75 -25.75 -8.52 -2.97
CA LYS A 75 -25.18 -7.20 -2.68
C LYS A 75 -24.68 -7.11 -1.24
N ILE A 76 -25.48 -7.56 -0.28
CA ILE A 76 -25.11 -7.61 1.14
C ILE A 76 -23.89 -8.51 1.35
N LEU A 77 -23.84 -9.67 0.68
CA LEU A 77 -22.75 -10.62 0.79
C LEU A 77 -21.42 -10.02 0.28
N ILE A 78 -21.44 -9.38 -0.89
CA ILE A 78 -20.25 -8.72 -1.47
C ILE A 78 -19.78 -7.57 -0.58
N ILE A 79 -20.70 -6.73 -0.08
CA ILE A 79 -20.38 -5.63 0.85
C ILE A 79 -19.75 -6.15 2.14
N PHE A 80 -20.25 -7.27 2.66
CA PHE A 80 -19.71 -7.89 3.87
C PHE A 80 -18.27 -8.38 3.65
N LEU A 81 -17.99 -9.09 2.54
CA LEU A 81 -16.62 -9.48 2.19
C LEU A 81 -15.70 -8.27 2.00
N ASN A 82 -16.19 -7.22 1.35
CA ASN A 82 -15.41 -6.01 1.13
C ASN A 82 -15.04 -5.33 2.45
N THR A 83 -15.99 -5.23 3.38
CA THR A 83 -15.76 -4.66 4.73
C THR A 83 -14.73 -5.47 5.51
N ILE A 84 -14.76 -6.80 5.43
CA ILE A 84 -13.75 -7.66 6.05
C ILE A 84 -12.36 -7.37 5.47
N GLY A 85 -12.24 -7.20 4.15
CA GLY A 85 -10.99 -6.85 3.49
C GLY A 85 -10.41 -5.52 3.98
N ILE A 86 -11.25 -4.50 4.11
CA ILE A 86 -10.88 -3.17 4.62
C ILE A 86 -10.34 -3.25 6.06
N ILE A 87 -10.91 -4.13 6.89
CA ILE A 87 -10.48 -4.30 8.30
C ILE A 87 -9.19 -5.12 8.39
N LEU A 88 -9.04 -6.20 7.61
CA LEU A 88 -7.86 -7.06 7.65
C LEU A 88 -6.60 -6.34 7.16
N THR A 89 -6.73 -5.53 6.11
CA THR A 89 -5.59 -4.86 5.45
C THR A 89 -4.70 -4.04 6.41
N PRO A 90 -5.23 -3.17 7.28
CA PRO A 90 -4.45 -2.45 8.27
C PRO A 90 -3.90 -3.29 9.40
N ILE A 91 -4.62 -4.33 9.85
CA ILE A 91 -4.14 -5.21 10.91
C ILE A 91 -2.83 -5.88 10.50
N TYR A 92 -2.75 -6.44 9.29
CA TYR A 92 -1.54 -7.10 8.81
C TYR A 92 -0.41 -6.11 8.50
N SER A 93 -0.72 -5.00 7.82
CA SER A 93 0.32 -4.06 7.37
C SER A 93 0.96 -3.28 8.53
N LEU A 94 0.18 -2.89 9.57
CA LEU A 94 0.74 -2.31 10.79
C LEU A 94 1.50 -3.33 11.62
N SER A 95 1.02 -4.58 11.70
CA SER A 95 1.71 -5.64 12.44
C SER A 95 3.10 -5.92 11.85
N MET A 96 3.21 -5.99 10.53
CA MET A 96 4.48 -6.09 9.80
C MET A 96 5.41 -4.90 10.10
N LEU A 97 4.90 -3.67 9.98
CA LEU A 97 5.69 -2.45 10.26
C LEU A 97 6.20 -2.44 11.71
N ARG A 98 5.36 -2.85 12.66
CA ARG A 98 5.75 -2.96 14.08
C ARG A 98 6.87 -3.99 14.26
N GLN A 99 6.77 -5.16 13.66
CA GLN A 99 7.78 -6.22 13.78
C GLN A 99 9.14 -5.76 13.22
N MET A 100 9.15 -5.07 12.07
CA MET A 100 10.38 -4.62 11.42
C MET A 100 11.06 -3.39 12.07
N PHE A 101 10.29 -2.45 12.61
CA PHE A 101 10.88 -1.18 13.06
C PHE A 101 10.92 -1.05 14.58
N TYR A 102 9.96 -1.62 15.29
CA TYR A 102 9.81 -1.51 16.74
C TYR A 102 10.37 -2.71 17.51
N GLY A 103 10.94 -3.72 16.83
CA GLY A 103 11.58 -4.85 17.51
C GLY A 103 12.73 -4.41 18.41
N TYR A 104 12.77 -4.91 19.65
CA TYR A 104 13.79 -4.57 20.66
C TYR A 104 15.15 -5.27 20.45
N LYS A 105 15.26 -6.16 19.45
CA LYS A 105 16.50 -6.85 19.13
C LYS A 105 17.47 -5.88 18.45
N LEU A 106 18.46 -5.40 19.21
CA LEU A 106 19.60 -4.66 18.67
C LEU A 106 20.37 -5.56 17.69
N PHE A 107 20.46 -5.13 16.44
CA PHE A 107 21.37 -5.71 15.46
C PHE A 107 22.82 -5.43 15.92
N ASN A 108 23.45 -6.40 16.57
CA ASN A 108 24.89 -6.36 16.83
C ASN A 108 25.63 -6.71 15.52
N THR A 109 25.86 -5.70 14.68
CA THR A 109 26.84 -5.79 13.59
C THR A 109 27.88 -4.68 13.75
N PRO A 110 29.19 -5.00 13.75
CA PRO A 110 30.27 -4.07 14.10
C PRO A 110 30.73 -3.22 12.90
N ASN A 111 29.83 -2.77 12.01
CA ASN A 111 30.22 -1.98 10.85
C ASN A 111 29.31 -0.77 10.63
N SER A 112 29.78 0.36 11.15
CA SER A 112 29.24 1.71 11.05
C SER A 112 29.30 2.32 9.63
N TYR A 113 29.65 1.55 8.60
CA TYR A 113 29.88 2.05 7.24
C TYR A 113 28.67 1.91 6.29
N PHE A 114 27.58 1.25 6.69
CA PHE A 114 26.36 1.07 5.87
C PHE A 114 25.22 2.06 6.19
N PHE A 115 25.52 3.14 6.91
CA PHE A 115 24.52 4.02 7.52
C PHE A 115 23.78 4.97 6.57
N TYR A 116 24.22 5.08 5.32
CA TYR A 116 23.53 5.92 4.34
C TYR A 116 22.68 5.05 3.44
N SER A 117 21.36 5.25 3.51
CA SER A 117 20.53 4.79 2.42
C SER A 117 21.00 5.48 1.14
N GLY A 118 21.38 4.69 0.14
CA GLY A 118 21.78 5.25 -1.14
C GLY A 118 20.65 6.16 -1.65
N PRO A 119 20.95 7.38 -2.15
CA PRO A 119 19.92 8.31 -2.62
C PRO A 119 19.01 7.69 -3.69
N ARG A 120 19.49 6.66 -4.38
CA ARG A 120 18.74 5.85 -5.35
C ARG A 120 17.52 5.14 -4.77
N GLU A 121 17.60 4.49 -3.61
CA GLU A 121 16.44 3.78 -3.03
C GLU A 121 15.35 4.75 -2.58
N LEU A 122 15.79 5.88 -2.01
CA LEU A 122 14.91 6.95 -1.57
C LEU A 122 14.21 7.59 -2.77
N PHE A 123 14.93 7.78 -3.88
CA PHE A 123 14.37 8.29 -5.14
C PHE A 123 13.33 7.35 -5.75
N ILE A 124 13.61 6.04 -5.81
CA ILE A 124 12.65 5.04 -6.32
C ILE A 124 11.37 5.04 -5.48
N SER A 125 11.52 5.10 -4.15
CA SER A 125 10.38 5.11 -3.22
C SER A 125 9.54 6.39 -3.36
N ILE A 126 10.18 7.55 -3.50
CA ILE A 126 9.49 8.83 -3.75
C ILE A 126 8.77 8.80 -5.10
N SER A 127 9.39 8.24 -6.14
CA SER A 127 8.82 8.17 -7.48
C SER A 127 7.53 7.34 -7.53
N ILE A 128 7.40 6.34 -6.66
CA ILE A 128 6.18 5.54 -6.51
C ILE A 128 5.14 6.24 -5.63
N LEU A 129 5.56 7.02 -4.62
CA LEU A 129 4.63 7.77 -3.77
C LEU A 129 3.90 8.90 -4.51
N ILE A 130 4.58 9.59 -5.44
CA ILE A 130 4.02 10.69 -6.23
C ILE A 130 2.71 10.31 -6.94
N PRO A 131 2.65 9.25 -7.78
CA PRO A 131 1.41 8.87 -8.44
C PRO A 131 0.35 8.36 -7.46
N VAL A 132 0.75 7.66 -6.39
CA VAL A 132 -0.21 7.13 -5.38
C VAL A 132 -0.97 8.26 -4.67
N ILE A 133 -0.26 9.33 -4.31
CA ILE A 133 -0.85 10.52 -3.69
C ILE A 133 -1.59 11.35 -4.75
N GLY A 134 -1.00 11.55 -5.93
CA GLY A 134 -1.60 12.36 -7.00
C GLY A 134 -2.97 11.83 -7.43
N ILE A 135 -3.08 10.52 -7.64
CA ILE A 135 -4.35 9.86 -7.99
C ILE A 135 -5.33 9.89 -6.82
N GLY A 136 -4.83 9.78 -5.58
CA GLY A 136 -5.67 9.84 -4.38
C GLY A 136 -6.32 11.21 -4.15
N ILE A 137 -5.60 12.29 -4.47
CA ILE A 137 -6.11 13.67 -4.34
C ILE A 137 -6.99 14.04 -5.54
N TYR A 138 -6.59 13.66 -6.75
CA TYR A 138 -7.30 14.03 -7.98
C TYR A 138 -7.57 12.82 -8.87
N PRO A 139 -8.63 12.04 -8.57
CA PRO A 139 -8.93 10.83 -9.31
C PRO A 139 -9.57 11.11 -10.69
N ASP A 140 -10.15 12.29 -10.89
CA ASP A 140 -10.78 12.71 -12.16
C ASP A 140 -9.79 12.70 -13.33
N PHE A 141 -8.49 12.90 -13.07
CA PHE A 141 -7.45 12.79 -14.09
C PHE A 141 -7.43 11.41 -14.74
N ILE A 142 -7.56 10.33 -13.96
CA ILE A 142 -7.61 8.97 -14.51
C ILE A 142 -8.98 8.70 -15.14
N PHE A 143 -10.06 9.17 -14.52
CA PHE A 143 -11.40 8.94 -15.04
C PHE A 143 -11.60 9.54 -16.43
N SER A 144 -11.04 10.72 -16.69
CA SER A 144 -11.13 11.37 -18.01
C SER A 144 -10.64 10.50 -19.17
N PHE A 145 -9.65 9.60 -18.96
CA PHE A 145 -9.17 8.68 -19.99
C PHE A 145 -10.01 7.39 -20.12
N SER A 146 -10.73 7.01 -19.06
CA SER A 146 -11.42 5.72 -18.98
C SER A 146 -12.91 5.84 -19.28
N VAL A 147 -13.54 6.96 -18.94
CA VAL A 147 -15.00 7.17 -19.04
C VAL A 147 -15.50 6.90 -20.46
N ASP A 148 -14.88 7.47 -21.49
CA ASP A 148 -15.29 7.29 -22.89
C ASP A 148 -15.30 5.82 -23.33
N LYS A 149 -14.31 5.04 -22.86
CA LYS A 149 -14.20 3.60 -23.18
C LYS A 149 -15.21 2.77 -22.39
N VAL A 150 -15.41 3.10 -21.11
CA VAL A 150 -16.36 2.38 -20.24
C VAL A 150 -17.79 2.63 -20.70
N GLU A 151 -18.12 3.85 -21.10
CA GLU A 151 -19.45 4.21 -21.62
C GLU A 151 -19.76 3.49 -22.93
N ALA A 152 -18.78 3.39 -23.85
CA ALA A 152 -18.91 2.62 -25.08
C ALA A 152 -19.09 1.10 -24.84
N ILE A 153 -18.52 0.55 -23.77
CA ILE A 153 -18.73 -0.87 -23.40
C ILE A 153 -20.12 -1.05 -22.78
N LEU A 154 -20.53 -0.14 -21.89
CA LEU A 154 -21.83 -0.20 -21.25
C LEU A 154 -22.97 -0.12 -22.28
N SER A 155 -22.86 0.73 -23.30
CA SER A 155 -23.87 0.87 -24.37
C SER A 155 -23.90 -0.27 -25.39
N ASN A 156 -22.89 -1.14 -25.41
CA ASN A 156 -22.87 -2.34 -26.27
C ASN A 156 -23.40 -3.58 -25.53
N PHE A 157 -23.30 -3.61 -24.21
CA PHE A 157 -23.77 -4.71 -23.36
C PHE A 157 -25.16 -4.46 -22.74
N PHE A 158 -25.71 -3.26 -22.92
CA PHE A 158 -27.09 -2.86 -22.64
C PHE A 158 -27.75 -2.35 -23.91
#